data_AF-A0A7V0XWM7-F1
#
_entry.id   AF-A0A7V0XWM7-F1
#
_cell.length_a   1.000
_cell.length_b   1.000
_cell.length_c   1.000
_cell.angle_alpha   90.00
_cell.angle_beta   90.00
_cell.angle_gamma   90.00
#
_symmetry.space_group_name_H-M   'P 1'
#
loop_
_entity.id
_entity.type
_entity.pdbx_description
1 polymer ?
#
loop_
_entity_poly.entity_id
_entity_poly.type
_entity_poly.pdbx_seq_one_letter_code
_entity_poly.pdbx_strand_id
1 'polypeptide(L)'
;MSSSGRNKNQSSLRVLDDNFRLLLSEGVNQLARTFAYIESFSEALHGKIIERDDYIDNLKLTIENQCFTTLSQLGSEEKEKIAHLRARQIICVNLERIADCCINISKQVDFLSNREFWWSFSPQPMSLFIEKSLNLVDQALTENDIAKAMLICRSECELDELFT
;
A
#
# COMPACT_ATOMS: atom_id res chain seq x y z
N MET A 1 18.10 3.91 31.45
CA MET A 1 16.79 3.60 30.85
C MET A 1 16.21 2.35 31.51
N SER A 2 15.08 2.48 32.23
CA SER A 2 14.46 1.40 33.00
C SER A 2 13.91 0.29 32.09
N SER A 3 13.81 -0.93 32.62
CA SER A 3 13.23 -2.11 31.96
C SER A 3 11.77 -1.89 31.50
N SER A 4 11.04 -0.98 32.17
CA SER A 4 9.65 -0.61 31.83
C SER A 4 9.54 0.21 30.52
N GLY A 5 10.51 1.08 30.22
CA GLY A 5 10.52 1.86 28.97
C GLY A 5 10.85 1.02 27.73
N ARG A 6 11.68 -0.02 27.88
CA ARG A 6 12.02 -0.95 26.78
C ARG A 6 10.84 -1.82 26.36
N ASN A 7 10.05 -2.34 27.30
CA ASN A 7 8.88 -3.17 27.00
C ASN A 7 7.76 -2.38 26.30
N LYS A 8 7.52 -1.12 26.67
CA LYS A 8 6.54 -0.25 25.99
C LYS A 8 6.92 0.03 24.53
N ASN A 9 8.19 0.33 24.26
CA ASN A 9 8.64 0.59 22.89
C ASN A 9 8.52 -0.65 22.00
N GLN A 10 8.81 -1.84 22.53
CA GLN A 10 8.68 -3.09 21.78
C GLN A 10 7.21 -3.42 21.46
N SER A 11 6.28 -3.16 22.37
CA SER A 11 4.85 -3.27 22.07
C SER A 11 4.37 -2.26 21.03
N SER A 12 4.88 -1.03 21.06
CA SER A 12 4.50 0.02 20.11
C SER A 12 4.96 -0.29 18.69
N LEU A 13 6.18 -0.83 18.53
CA LEU A 13 6.71 -1.25 17.23
C LEU A 13 5.92 -2.41 16.64
N ARG A 14 5.50 -3.37 17.47
CA ARG A 14 4.64 -4.46 17.01
C ARG A 14 3.30 -3.96 16.48
N VAL A 15 2.65 -3.03 17.21
CA VAL A 15 1.38 -2.43 16.76
C VAL A 15 1.57 -1.66 15.45
N LEU A 16 2.69 -0.95 15.29
CA LEU A 16 3.04 -0.28 14.04
C LEU A 16 3.18 -1.27 12.87
N ASP A 17 3.88 -2.38 13.09
CA ASP A 17 4.05 -3.42 12.05
C ASP A 17 2.70 -4.07 11.69
N ASP A 18 1.83 -4.32 12.67
CA ASP A 18 0.50 -4.87 12.43
C ASP A 18 -0.36 -3.89 11.61
N ASN A 19 -0.36 -2.60 11.98
CA ASN A 19 -1.05 -1.56 11.21
C ASN A 19 -0.49 -1.41 9.79
N PHE A 20 0.82 -1.48 9.63
CA PHE A 20 1.47 -1.42 8.32
C PHE A 20 1.05 -2.59 7.43
N ARG A 21 1.03 -3.82 7.96
CA ARG A 21 0.54 -5.00 7.23
C ARG A 21 -0.94 -4.89 6.87
N LEU A 22 -1.75 -4.33 7.76
CA LEU A 22 -3.17 -4.05 7.47
C LEU A 22 -3.30 -3.04 6.31
N LEU A 23 -2.53 -1.95 6.32
CA LEU A 23 -2.53 -0.98 5.23
C LEU A 23 -2.09 -1.61 3.91
N LEU A 24 -1.00 -2.39 3.91
CA LEU A 24 -0.51 -3.10 2.73
C LEU A 24 -1.58 -4.04 2.16
N SER A 25 -2.16 -4.88 3.03
CA SER A 25 -3.24 -5.79 2.65
C SER A 25 -4.44 -5.03 2.09
N GLU A 26 -4.76 -3.88 2.66
CA GLU A 26 -5.89 -3.09 2.21
C GLU A 26 -5.65 -2.43 0.86
N GLY A 27 -4.44 -1.92 0.59
CA GLY A 27 -4.04 -1.42 -0.71
C GLY A 27 -4.14 -2.49 -1.80
N VAL A 28 -3.69 -3.71 -1.52
CA VAL A 28 -3.86 -4.87 -2.43
C VAL A 28 -5.34 -5.19 -2.66
N ASN A 29 -6.14 -5.23 -1.60
CA ASN A 29 -7.57 -5.51 -1.73
C ASN A 29 -8.32 -4.42 -2.49
N GLN A 30 -7.90 -3.16 -2.36
CA GLN A 30 -8.48 -2.03 -3.10
C GLN A 30 -8.22 -2.16 -4.59
N LEU A 31 -6.99 -2.51 -4.97
CA LEU A 31 -6.62 -2.81 -6.35
C LEU A 31 -7.51 -3.94 -6.91
N ALA A 32 -7.60 -5.07 -6.20
CA ALA A 32 -8.41 -6.21 -6.62
C ALA A 32 -9.91 -5.84 -6.78
N ARG A 33 -10.46 -5.06 -5.84
CA ARG A 33 -11.84 -4.55 -5.94
C ARG A 33 -12.04 -3.64 -7.14
N THR A 34 -11.08 -2.76 -7.43
CA THR A 34 -11.17 -1.87 -8.59
C THR A 34 -11.18 -2.63 -9.91
N PHE A 35 -10.37 -3.68 -10.06
CA PHE A 35 -10.43 -4.51 -11.27
C PHE A 35 -11.73 -5.32 -11.36
N ALA A 36 -12.21 -5.89 -10.24
CA ALA A 36 -13.52 -6.54 -10.21
C ALA A 36 -14.67 -5.56 -10.53
N TYR A 37 -14.54 -4.29 -10.13
CA TYR A 37 -15.48 -3.23 -10.49
C TYR A 37 -15.45 -2.96 -12.00
N ILE A 38 -14.27 -2.81 -12.61
CA ILE A 38 -14.16 -2.55 -14.06
C ILE A 38 -14.72 -3.72 -14.89
N GLU A 39 -14.63 -4.95 -14.39
CA GLU A 39 -15.19 -6.14 -15.08
C GLU A 39 -16.71 -6.24 -14.99
N SER A 40 -17.28 -5.88 -13.84
CA SER A 40 -18.70 -6.09 -13.54
C SER A 40 -19.57 -4.83 -13.60
N PHE A 41 -18.94 -3.67 -13.50
CA PHE A 41 -19.55 -2.35 -13.27
C PHE A 41 -20.56 -2.34 -12.11
N SER A 42 -20.28 -3.15 -11.07
CA SER A 42 -21.16 -3.27 -9.91
C SER A 42 -21.13 -2.00 -9.05
N GLU A 43 -22.28 -1.34 -8.90
CA GLU A 43 -22.43 -0.19 -7.98
C GLU A 43 -22.04 -0.54 -6.54
N ALA A 44 -22.28 -1.79 -6.12
CA ALA A 44 -21.90 -2.27 -4.79
C ALA A 44 -20.37 -2.31 -4.61
N LEU A 45 -19.61 -2.68 -5.65
CA LEU A 45 -18.15 -2.62 -5.62
C LEU A 45 -17.67 -1.17 -5.65
N HIS A 46 -18.31 -0.31 -6.45
CA HIS A 46 -17.98 1.12 -6.48
C HIS A 46 -18.14 1.78 -5.11
N GLY A 47 -19.28 1.57 -4.45
CA GLY A 47 -19.51 2.09 -3.09
C GLY A 47 -18.48 1.60 -2.08
N LYS A 48 -18.09 0.33 -2.17
CA LYS A 48 -17.01 -0.24 -1.33
C LYS A 48 -15.65 0.38 -1.61
N ILE A 49 -15.32 0.66 -2.87
CA ILE A 49 -14.06 1.32 -3.23
C ILE A 49 -13.98 2.68 -2.51
N ILE A 50 -15.04 3.49 -2.59
CA ILE A 50 -15.11 4.79 -1.92
C ILE A 50 -15.00 4.63 -0.39
N GLU A 51 -15.77 3.73 0.22
CA GLU A 51 -15.74 3.51 1.68
C GLU A 51 -14.36 3.07 2.19
N ARG A 52 -13.68 2.19 1.45
CA ARG A 52 -12.38 1.63 1.88
C ARG A 52 -11.24 2.62 1.70
N ASP A 53 -11.38 3.62 0.85
CA ASP A 53 -10.41 4.70 0.68
C ASP A 53 -10.27 5.52 1.98
N ASP A 54 -11.40 5.93 2.57
CA ASP A 54 -11.41 6.61 3.88
C ASP A 54 -10.71 5.77 4.96
N TYR A 55 -10.88 4.45 4.93
CA TYR A 55 -10.23 3.54 5.88
C TYR A 55 -8.72 3.47 5.66
N ILE A 56 -8.26 3.39 4.41
CA ILE A 56 -6.83 3.41 4.02
C ILE A 56 -6.19 4.72 4.50
N ASP A 57 -6.87 5.84 4.29
CA ASP A 57 -6.40 7.16 4.70
C ASP A 57 -6.25 7.28 6.23
N ASN A 58 -7.22 6.77 6.97
CA ASN A 58 -7.16 6.72 8.44
C ASN A 58 -6.04 5.79 8.95
N LEU A 59 -5.80 4.66 8.28
CA LEU A 59 -4.67 3.78 8.58
C LEU A 59 -3.34 4.49 8.32
N LYS A 60 -3.21 5.22 7.21
CA LYS A 60 -2.03 6.03 6.89
C LYS A 60 -1.73 7.01 8.02
N LEU A 61 -2.72 7.83 8.41
CA LEU A 61 -2.58 8.80 9.49
C LEU A 61 -2.19 8.13 10.82
N THR A 62 -2.75 6.96 11.11
CA THR A 62 -2.40 6.20 12.32
C THR A 62 -0.93 5.79 12.31
N ILE A 63 -0.44 5.23 11.20
CA ILE A 63 0.95 4.80 11.03
C ILE A 63 1.90 6.01 11.08
N GLU A 64 1.57 7.11 10.40
CA GLU A 64 2.39 8.33 10.40
C GLU A 64 2.55 8.90 11.80
N ASN A 65 1.46 8.98 12.57
CA ASN A 65 1.50 9.46 13.96
C ASN A 65 2.34 8.54 14.87
N GLN A 66 2.24 7.22 14.69
CA GLN A 66 3.05 6.25 15.42
C GLN A 66 4.54 6.36 15.06
N CYS A 67 4.86 6.50 13.77
CA CYS A 67 6.22 6.75 13.29
C CYS A 67 6.79 8.05 13.87
N PHE A 68 6.04 9.15 13.80
CA PHE A 68 6.45 10.45 14.34
C PHE A 68 6.73 10.39 15.84
N THR A 69 5.79 9.81 16.60
CA THR A 69 5.93 9.65 18.06
C THR A 69 7.17 8.81 18.39
N THR A 70 7.39 7.71 17.68
CA THR A 70 8.54 6.83 17.90
C THR A 70 9.85 7.54 17.53
N LEU A 71 9.90 8.19 16.37
CA LEU A 71 11.09 8.96 15.92
C LEU A 71 11.49 10.04 16.92
N SER A 72 10.51 10.73 17.53
CA SER A 72 10.77 11.78 18.54
C SER A 72 11.47 11.28 19.80
N GLN A 73 11.46 9.97 20.05
CA GLN A 73 12.03 9.33 21.23
C GLN A 73 13.38 8.68 20.97
N LEU A 74 13.81 8.60 19.71
CA LEU A 74 15.07 7.95 19.32
C LEU A 74 16.23 8.94 19.35
N GLY A 75 17.38 8.44 19.78
CA GLY A 75 18.65 9.17 19.73
C GLY A 75 19.32 9.08 18.34
N SER A 76 20.23 10.01 18.05
CA SER A 76 21.00 10.04 16.79
C SER A 76 21.89 8.82 16.55
N GLU A 77 22.19 8.07 17.61
CA GLU A 77 22.90 6.80 17.60
C GLU A 77 22.05 5.64 17.04
N GLU A 78 20.71 5.77 17.01
CA GLU A 78 19.77 4.72 16.58
C GLU A 78 19.46 4.77 15.07
N LYS A 79 20.49 5.01 14.25
CA LYS A 79 20.38 5.28 12.81
C LYS A 79 19.56 4.24 12.03
N GLU A 80 19.76 2.96 12.31
CA GLU A 80 19.06 1.85 11.64
C GLU A 80 17.55 1.88 11.92
N LYS A 81 17.15 2.09 13.18
CA LYS A 81 15.73 2.20 13.55
C LYS A 81 15.08 3.43 12.92
N ILE A 82 15.80 4.54 12.90
CA ILE A 82 15.35 5.78 12.24
C ILE A 82 15.11 5.52 10.75
N ALA A 83 16.06 4.86 10.07
CA ALA A 83 15.92 4.51 8.65
C ALA A 83 14.72 3.59 8.40
N HIS A 84 14.52 2.57 9.23
CA HIS A 84 13.37 1.66 9.13
C HIS A 84 12.01 2.33 9.33
N LEU A 85 11.91 3.27 10.28
CA LEU A 85 10.67 4.05 10.50
C LEU A 85 10.41 5.00 9.33
N ARG A 86 11.46 5.63 8.79
CA ARG A 86 11.34 6.48 7.59
C ARG A 86 10.92 5.69 6.36
N ALA A 87 11.48 4.51 6.15
CA ALA A 87 11.08 3.62 5.06
C ALA A 87 9.60 3.24 5.17
N ARG A 88 9.13 2.84 6.37
CA ARG A 88 7.70 2.57 6.63
C ARG A 88 6.82 3.77 6.29
N GLN A 89 7.21 4.97 6.74
CA GLN A 89 6.45 6.19 6.46
C GLN A 89 6.33 6.47 4.94
N ILE A 90 7.44 6.33 4.19
CA ILE A 90 7.44 6.54 2.74
C ILE A 90 6.54 5.50 2.04
N ILE A 91 6.67 4.23 2.41
CA ILE A 91 5.85 3.17 1.82
C ILE A 91 4.37 3.37 2.13
N CYS A 92 4.04 3.77 3.36
CA CYS A 92 2.69 4.09 3.80
C CYS A 92 2.02 5.16 2.91
N VAL A 93 2.75 6.24 2.61
CA VAL A 93 2.27 7.28 1.69
C VAL A 93 2.08 6.73 0.27
N ASN A 94 3.02 5.91 -0.22
CA ASN A 94 2.89 5.33 -1.56
C ASN A 94 1.72 4.34 -1.68
N LEU A 95 1.38 3.59 -0.61
CA LEU A 95 0.22 2.69 -0.60
C LEU A 95 -1.09 3.46 -0.69
N GLU A 96 -1.21 4.58 0.01
CA GLU A 96 -2.37 5.46 -0.12
C GLU A 96 -2.47 6.06 -1.54
N ARG A 97 -1.35 6.48 -2.14
CA ARG A 97 -1.36 6.95 -3.53
C ARG A 97 -1.84 5.90 -4.53
N ILE A 98 -1.57 4.61 -4.27
CA ILE A 98 -2.09 3.50 -5.07
C ILE A 98 -3.61 3.37 -4.87
N ALA A 99 -4.11 3.54 -3.64
CA ALA A 99 -5.55 3.56 -3.36
C ALA A 99 -6.27 4.75 -4.02
N ASP A 100 -5.65 5.93 -4.00
CA ASP A 100 -6.11 7.12 -4.73
C ASP A 100 -6.22 6.85 -6.24
N CYS A 101 -5.23 6.17 -6.82
CA CYS A 101 -5.30 5.74 -8.22
C CYS A 101 -6.50 4.82 -8.45
N CYS A 102 -6.80 3.91 -7.53
CA CYS A 102 -7.97 3.03 -7.61
C CYS A 102 -9.30 3.79 -7.61
N ILE A 103 -9.41 4.86 -6.82
CA ILE A 103 -10.56 5.78 -6.79
C ILE A 103 -10.65 6.59 -8.09
N ASN A 104 -9.53 7.08 -8.58
CA ASN A 104 -9.50 7.83 -9.83
C ASN A 104 -9.96 6.95 -11.00
N ILE A 105 -9.51 5.69 -11.05
CA ILE A 105 -10.00 4.72 -12.03
C ILE A 105 -11.50 4.52 -11.89
N SER A 106 -12.03 4.31 -10.68
CA SER A 106 -13.46 4.06 -10.50
C SER A 106 -14.32 5.25 -10.96
N LYS A 107 -13.88 6.48 -10.66
CA LYS A 107 -14.53 7.72 -11.13
C LYS A 107 -14.48 7.87 -12.64
N GLN A 108 -13.37 7.50 -13.29
CA GLN A 108 -13.25 7.60 -14.76
C GLN A 108 -14.17 6.60 -15.48
N VAL A 109 -14.38 5.42 -14.90
CA VAL A 109 -15.30 4.41 -15.45
C VAL A 109 -16.73 4.95 -15.59
N ASP A 110 -17.17 5.81 -14.68
CA ASP A 110 -18.51 6.40 -14.70
C ASP A 110 -18.75 7.32 -15.91
N PHE A 111 -17.69 7.86 -16.51
CA PHE A 111 -17.77 8.74 -17.69
C PHE A 111 -17.76 7.99 -19.02
N LEU A 112 -17.66 6.67 -19.01
CA LEU A 112 -17.54 5.89 -20.25
C LEU A 112 -18.89 5.67 -20.91
N SER A 113 -19.05 6.26 -22.08
CA SER A 113 -20.23 6.09 -22.94
C SER A 113 -20.37 4.67 -23.49
N ASN A 114 -19.25 3.96 -23.68
CA ASN A 114 -19.22 2.58 -24.14
C ASN A 114 -18.26 1.75 -23.28
N ARG A 115 -18.82 0.86 -22.47
CA ARG A 115 -18.09 -0.03 -21.57
C ARG A 115 -17.44 -1.22 -22.28
N GLU A 116 -17.87 -1.53 -23.50
CA GLU A 116 -17.33 -2.65 -24.27
C GLU A 116 -15.87 -2.45 -24.70
N PHE A 117 -15.42 -1.18 -24.78
CA PHE A 117 -14.03 -0.82 -25.04
C PHE A 117 -13.06 -1.47 -24.04
N TRP A 118 -13.48 -1.65 -22.78
CA TRP A 118 -12.62 -2.26 -21.76
C TRP A 118 -12.24 -3.69 -22.04
N TRP A 119 -13.12 -4.46 -22.69
CA TRP A 119 -12.82 -5.85 -23.01
C TRP A 119 -11.72 -5.99 -24.08
N SER A 120 -11.38 -4.91 -24.79
CA SER A 120 -10.24 -4.89 -25.71
C SER A 120 -8.89 -4.62 -25.03
N PHE A 121 -8.89 -3.92 -23.89
CA PHE A 121 -7.66 -3.56 -23.16
C PHE A 121 -7.14 -4.69 -22.26
N SER A 122 -8.02 -5.57 -21.75
CA SER A 122 -7.66 -6.74 -20.93
C SER A 122 -6.70 -6.41 -19.77
N PRO A 123 -7.12 -5.65 -18.75
CA PRO A 123 -6.24 -5.14 -17.68
C PRO A 123 -5.70 -6.20 -16.69
N GLN A 124 -6.14 -7.44 -16.77
CA GLN A 124 -5.85 -8.50 -15.79
C GLN A 124 -4.36 -8.85 -15.64
N PRO A 125 -3.52 -8.90 -16.70
CA PRO A 125 -2.09 -9.14 -16.53
C PRO A 125 -1.42 -8.04 -15.69
N MET A 126 -1.82 -6.79 -15.90
CA MET A 126 -1.32 -5.65 -15.15
C MET A 126 -1.73 -5.73 -13.67
N SER A 127 -3.01 -6.04 -13.39
CA SER A 127 -3.50 -6.15 -12.01
C SER A 127 -2.75 -7.21 -11.21
N LEU A 128 -2.60 -8.41 -11.78
CA LEU A 128 -1.87 -9.52 -11.17
C LEU A 128 -0.40 -9.18 -10.94
N PHE A 129 0.20 -8.40 -11.84
CA PHE A 129 1.59 -8.00 -11.72
C PHE A 129 1.81 -6.98 -10.58
N ILE A 130 0.94 -5.98 -10.49
CA ILE A 130 0.96 -5.00 -9.39
C ILE A 130 0.73 -5.71 -8.06
N GLU A 131 -0.26 -6.62 -7.98
CA GLU A 131 -0.55 -7.39 -6.77
C GLU A 131 0.67 -8.24 -6.33
N LYS A 132 1.31 -8.94 -7.26
CA LYS A 132 2.54 -9.70 -6.97
C LYS A 132 3.65 -8.81 -6.42
N SER A 133 3.85 -7.63 -7.01
CA SER A 133 4.88 -6.68 -6.59
C SER A 133 4.60 -6.13 -5.18
N LEU A 134 3.34 -5.79 -4.88
CA LEU A 134 2.93 -5.33 -3.55
C LEU A 134 3.12 -6.40 -2.48
N ASN A 135 2.85 -7.68 -2.79
CA ASN A 135 3.02 -8.78 -1.84
C ASN A 135 4.48 -9.02 -1.42
N LEU A 136 5.47 -8.47 -2.14
CA LEU A 136 6.88 -8.53 -1.75
C LEU A 136 7.28 -7.49 -0.70
N VAL A 137 6.47 -6.43 -0.51
CA VAL A 137 6.83 -5.24 0.29
C VAL A 137 7.09 -5.57 1.75
N ASP A 138 6.23 -6.35 2.41
CA ASP A 138 6.39 -6.66 3.84
C ASP A 138 7.71 -7.42 4.10
N GLN A 139 8.00 -8.45 3.32
CA GLN A 139 9.22 -9.24 3.46
C GLN A 139 10.46 -8.42 3.09
N ALA A 140 10.41 -7.64 2.00
CA ALA A 140 11.52 -6.74 1.62
C ALA A 140 11.88 -5.78 2.76
N LEU A 141 10.88 -5.22 3.43
CA LEU A 141 11.06 -4.23 4.50
C LEU A 141 11.44 -4.84 5.85
N THR A 142 10.80 -5.94 6.25
CA THR A 142 10.94 -6.53 7.60
C THR A 142 12.15 -7.44 7.70
N GLU A 143 12.53 -8.12 6.61
CA GLU A 143 13.68 -9.03 6.57
C GLU A 143 14.95 -8.36 6.03
N ASN A 144 14.88 -7.07 5.65
CA ASN A 144 15.94 -6.38 4.90
C ASN A 144 16.35 -7.14 3.62
N ASP A 145 15.38 -7.74 2.93
CA ASP A 145 15.61 -8.55 1.74
C ASP A 145 15.82 -7.65 0.51
N ILE A 146 17.09 -7.37 0.22
CA ILE A 146 17.52 -6.56 -0.92
C ILE A 146 17.08 -7.18 -2.25
N ALA A 147 17.04 -8.51 -2.36
CA ALA A 147 16.65 -9.17 -3.60
C ALA A 147 15.17 -8.89 -3.90
N LYS A 148 14.29 -8.99 -2.90
CA LYS A 148 12.87 -8.61 -3.05
C LYS A 148 12.69 -7.13 -3.33
N ALA A 149 13.44 -6.25 -2.66
CA ALA A 149 13.41 -4.81 -2.95
C ALA A 149 13.79 -4.51 -4.41
N MET A 150 14.81 -5.18 -4.94
CA MET A 150 15.22 -5.04 -6.35
C MET A 150 14.17 -5.55 -7.33
N LEU A 151 13.42 -6.61 -7.00
CA LEU A 151 12.29 -7.07 -7.81
C LEU A 151 11.18 -6.02 -7.85
N ILE A 152 10.85 -5.40 -6.71
CA ILE A 152 9.88 -4.29 -6.66
C ILE A 152 10.37 -3.11 -7.51
N CYS A 153 11.65 -2.73 -7.45
CA CYS A 153 12.16 -1.64 -8.29
C CYS A 153 12.07 -1.92 -9.79
N ARG A 154 12.17 -3.19 -10.21
CA ARG A 154 12.06 -3.58 -11.62
C ARG A 154 10.62 -3.70 -12.10
N SER A 155 9.65 -3.69 -11.19
CA SER A 155 8.24 -3.83 -11.53
C SER A 155 7.75 -2.71 -12.46
N GLU A 156 8.34 -1.51 -12.38
CA GLU A 156 8.03 -0.40 -13.27
C GLU A 156 8.27 -0.74 -14.75
N CYS A 157 9.47 -1.24 -15.09
CA CYS A 157 9.80 -1.59 -16.47
C CYS A 157 8.88 -2.67 -17.03
N GLU A 158 8.57 -3.70 -16.22
CA GLU A 158 7.67 -4.79 -16.63
C GLU A 158 6.21 -4.29 -16.77
N LEU A 159 5.78 -3.33 -15.96
CA LEU A 159 4.46 -2.69 -16.11
C LEU A 159 4.37 -1.82 -17.36
N ASP A 160 5.42 -1.07 -17.69
CA ASP A 160 5.47 -0.24 -18.89
C ASP A 160 5.38 -1.08 -20.17
N GLU A 161 6.02 -2.26 -20.20
CA GLU A 161 5.92 -3.21 -21.31
C GLU A 161 4.49 -3.75 -21.48
N LEU A 162 3.73 -3.92 -20.39
CA LEU A 162 2.32 -4.37 -20.46
C LEU A 162 1.37 -3.28 -20.94
N PHE A 163 1.79 -2.01 -20.95
CA PHE A 163 0.97 -0.87 -21.35
C PHE A 163 1.21 -0.42 -22.81
N THR A 164 2.24 -0.97 -23.47
CA THR A 164 2.67 -0.58 -24.83
C THR A 164 2.16 -1.55 -25.90
#